data_AF-A0A1G4QD00-F1
#
_entry.id   AF-A0A1G4QD00-F1
#
_cell.length_a   1.000
_cell.length_b   1.000
_cell.length_c   1.000
_cell.angle_alpha   90.00
_cell.angle_beta   90.00
_cell.angle_gamma   90.00
#
_symmetry.space_group_name_H-M   'P 1'
#
loop_
_entity.id
_entity.type
_entity.pdbx_description
1 polymer ?
#
loop_
_entity_poly.entity_id
_entity_poly.type
_entity_poly.pdbx_seq_one_letter_code
_entity_poly.pdbx_strand_id
1 'polypeptide(L)'
;TLLNNFINSIESANVDKEKYIKKMEKEPSDQYGISIFGAIGWNEPGGEFISSNTNRSIRYRRRVYTILSLIDDNELKEFSNIISIAGIYESLLATFNYLGGAIDNSIDFLHPKKDALDKLDISDLKKLKKSFDTILSTVKFVSETAKQILLDYQNDKNLIKTDTSKLRSHLNTLYNQIKEKVEEARRLEKDILSSKSF
;
A
#
# COMPACT_ATOMS: atom_id res chain seq x y z
N THR A 1 17.71 -6.85 -21.57
CA THR A 1 17.08 -8.19 -21.68
C THR A 1 15.93 -8.29 -20.68
N LEU A 2 15.05 -9.29 -20.81
CA LEU A 2 13.93 -9.50 -19.87
C LEU A 2 14.42 -9.64 -18.41
N LEU A 3 15.47 -10.45 -18.21
CA LEU A 3 16.10 -10.69 -16.92
C LEU A 3 16.58 -9.39 -16.26
N ASN A 4 17.43 -8.61 -16.95
CA ASN A 4 17.97 -7.37 -16.37
C ASN A 4 16.86 -6.37 -16.06
N ASN A 5 15.81 -6.29 -16.89
CA ASN A 5 14.68 -5.41 -16.61
C ASN A 5 13.92 -5.86 -15.34
N PHE A 6 13.73 -7.18 -15.16
CA PHE A 6 13.07 -7.69 -13.97
C PHE A 6 13.92 -7.49 -12.69
N ILE A 7 15.23 -7.77 -12.75
CA ILE A 7 16.15 -7.50 -11.64
C ILE A 7 16.11 -6.02 -11.24
N ASN A 8 16.16 -5.11 -12.22
CA ASN A 8 16.08 -3.67 -11.96
C ASN A 8 14.77 -3.25 -11.28
N SER A 9 13.62 -3.85 -11.67
CA SER A 9 12.34 -3.62 -10.98
C SER A 9 12.39 -4.09 -9.52
N ILE A 10 12.96 -5.28 -9.27
CA ILE A 10 13.09 -5.84 -7.91
C ILE A 10 13.98 -4.95 -7.04
N GLU A 11 15.14 -4.53 -7.55
CA GLU A 11 16.06 -3.65 -6.82
C GLU A 11 15.44 -2.28 -6.53
N SER A 12 14.79 -1.67 -7.52
CA SER A 12 14.12 -0.37 -7.31
C SER A 12 13.03 -0.47 -6.24
N ALA A 13 12.21 -1.52 -6.30
CA ALA A 13 11.17 -1.77 -5.30
C ALA A 13 11.75 -2.04 -3.89
N ASN A 14 12.89 -2.72 -3.81
CA ASN A 14 13.58 -2.94 -2.54
C ASN A 14 14.14 -1.64 -1.96
N VAL A 15 14.71 -0.76 -2.79
CA VAL A 15 15.15 0.58 -2.36
C VAL A 15 13.98 1.38 -1.79
N ASP A 16 12.82 1.35 -2.45
CA ASP A 16 11.61 2.01 -1.95
C ASP A 16 11.15 1.40 -0.62
N LYS A 17 11.15 0.08 -0.48
CA LYS A 17 10.84 -0.61 0.78
C LYS A 17 11.76 -0.16 1.93
N GLU A 18 13.06 -0.13 1.69
CA GLU A 18 14.06 0.31 2.68
C GLU A 18 13.88 1.78 3.08
N LYS A 19 13.48 2.66 2.14
CA LYS A 19 13.12 4.05 2.45
C LYS A 19 11.99 4.12 3.48
N TYR A 20 10.94 3.30 3.34
CA TYR A 20 9.82 3.30 4.29
C TYR A 20 10.15 2.58 5.60
N ILE A 21 11.05 1.60 5.61
CA ILE A 21 11.60 1.04 6.86
C ILE A 21 12.31 2.14 7.65
N LYS A 22 13.20 2.91 7.01
CA LYS A 22 13.91 4.05 7.64
C LYS A 22 12.96 5.17 8.06
N LYS A 23 11.87 5.39 7.34
CA LYS A 23 10.82 6.35 7.73
C LYS A 23 10.27 6.02 9.12
N MET A 24 10.10 4.74 9.45
CA MET A 24 9.57 4.33 10.76
C MET A 24 10.50 4.67 11.92
N GLU A 25 11.82 4.73 11.69
CA GLU A 25 12.79 5.15 12.72
C GLU A 25 12.62 6.62 13.13
N LYS A 26 12.00 7.42 12.27
CA LYS A 26 11.78 8.86 12.44
C LYS A 26 10.29 9.23 12.47
N GLU A 27 9.42 8.24 12.65
CA GLU A 27 7.98 8.49 12.77
C GLU A 27 7.74 9.36 14.01
N PRO A 28 7.09 10.53 13.86
CA PRO A 28 6.80 11.39 15.00
C PRO A 28 5.77 10.72 15.92
N SER A 29 5.70 11.15 17.18
CA SER A 29 4.80 10.55 18.17
C SER A 29 3.32 10.64 17.81
N ASP A 30 2.94 11.62 16.98
CA ASP A 30 1.59 11.81 16.47
C ASP A 30 1.33 11.08 15.13
N GLN A 31 2.30 10.31 14.64
CA GLN A 31 2.20 9.47 13.45
C GLN A 31 1.81 10.27 12.19
N TYR A 32 2.39 11.47 12.06
CA TYR A 32 2.10 12.46 11.01
C TYR A 32 0.65 12.96 11.05
N GLY A 33 0.02 12.93 12.23
CA GLY A 33 -1.36 13.34 12.45
C GLY A 33 -2.42 12.35 11.96
N ILE A 34 -2.06 11.11 11.61
CA ILE A 34 -3.00 10.05 11.22
C ILE A 34 -3.64 9.43 12.47
N SER A 35 -4.56 10.18 13.10
CA SER A 35 -5.21 9.80 14.36
C SER A 35 -6.05 8.52 14.26
N ILE A 36 -6.55 8.18 13.07
CA ILE A 36 -7.34 6.96 12.81
C ILE A 36 -6.59 5.67 13.10
N PHE A 37 -5.24 5.67 13.16
CA PHE A 37 -4.50 4.50 13.65
C PHE A 37 -4.82 4.16 15.11
N GLY A 38 -5.17 5.16 15.92
CA GLY A 38 -5.63 4.96 17.29
C GLY A 38 -7.10 4.54 17.41
N ALA A 39 -7.84 4.48 16.30
CA ALA A 39 -9.25 4.06 16.27
C ALA A 39 -9.44 2.61 15.81
N ILE A 40 -8.41 1.98 15.23
CA ILE A 40 -8.46 0.62 14.69
C ILE A 40 -7.71 -0.31 15.63
N GLY A 41 -8.41 -1.28 16.23
CA GLY A 41 -7.84 -2.34 17.06
C GLY A 41 -7.59 -3.62 16.28
N TRP A 42 -6.65 -4.45 16.73
CA TRP A 42 -6.54 -5.82 16.22
C TRP A 42 -7.76 -6.64 16.64
N ASN A 43 -8.20 -7.57 15.78
CA ASN A 43 -9.39 -8.39 15.99
C ASN A 43 -9.16 -9.54 17.00
N GLU A 44 -8.75 -9.18 18.22
CA GLU A 44 -8.56 -10.07 19.35
C GLU A 44 -9.03 -9.35 20.64
N PRO A 45 -9.55 -10.07 21.64
CA PRO A 45 -9.98 -9.46 22.91
C PRO A 45 -8.82 -8.71 23.58
N GLY A 46 -9.02 -7.41 23.85
CA GLY A 46 -7.95 -6.56 24.40
C GLY A 46 -6.81 -6.27 23.42
N GLY A 47 -7.06 -6.48 22.12
CA GLY A 47 -6.10 -6.21 21.05
C GLY A 47 -5.64 -4.76 21.07
N GLU A 48 -4.33 -4.57 20.97
CA GLU A 48 -3.71 -3.25 20.85
C GLU A 48 -4.19 -2.50 19.58
N PHE A 49 -3.92 -1.20 19.52
CA PHE A 49 -4.28 -0.39 18.36
C PHE A 49 -3.20 -0.45 17.27
N ILE A 50 -3.59 -0.10 16.03
CA ILE A 50 -2.63 0.11 14.94
C ILE A 50 -1.63 1.23 15.26
N SER A 51 -1.98 2.17 16.14
CA SER A 51 -1.05 3.19 16.65
C SER A 51 -0.01 2.67 17.64
N SER A 52 -0.15 1.45 18.17
CA SER A 52 0.78 0.91 19.19
C SER A 52 2.18 0.63 18.64
N ASN A 53 3.18 0.61 19.53
CA ASN A 53 4.60 0.39 19.18
C ASN A 53 4.99 -1.09 19.23
N THR A 54 4.20 -1.94 18.60
CA THR A 54 4.52 -3.36 18.42
C THR A 54 4.97 -3.62 16.98
N ASN A 55 5.71 -4.71 16.77
CA ASN A 55 6.21 -5.06 15.44
C ASN A 55 5.10 -5.16 14.39
N ARG A 56 3.92 -5.70 14.75
CA ARG A 56 2.81 -5.83 13.80
C ARG A 56 2.15 -4.49 13.50
N SER A 57 1.96 -3.62 14.49
CA SER A 57 1.36 -2.29 14.31
C SER A 57 2.30 -1.34 13.54
N ILE A 58 3.59 -1.34 13.86
CA ILE A 58 4.62 -0.61 13.10
C ILE A 58 4.65 -1.08 11.64
N ARG A 59 4.62 -2.40 11.40
CA ARG A 59 4.58 -2.95 10.04
C ARG A 59 3.31 -2.54 9.28
N TYR A 60 2.16 -2.52 9.95
CA TYR A 60 0.91 -2.05 9.34
C TYR A 60 1.02 -0.59 8.91
N ARG A 61 1.45 0.31 9.81
CA ARG A 61 1.63 1.74 9.50
C ARG A 61 2.63 1.97 8.38
N ARG A 62 3.78 1.27 8.42
CA ARG A 62 4.78 1.31 7.34
C ARG A 62 4.15 0.99 5.99
N ARG A 63 3.38 -0.09 5.89
CA ARG A 63 2.71 -0.50 4.65
C ARG A 63 1.73 0.56 4.17
N VAL A 64 0.99 1.19 5.08
CA VAL A 64 0.13 2.33 4.74
C VAL A 64 0.96 3.50 4.20
N TYR A 65 2.08 3.87 4.84
CA TYR A 65 2.95 4.94 4.34
C TYR A 65 3.56 4.63 2.97
N THR A 66 3.89 3.37 2.68
CA THR A 66 4.32 2.94 1.34
C THR A 66 3.26 3.23 0.29
N ILE A 67 1.97 2.99 0.59
CA ILE A 67 0.87 3.28 -0.35
C ILE A 67 0.55 4.78 -0.42
N LEU A 68 0.77 5.52 0.65
CA LEU A 68 0.58 6.98 0.68
C LEU A 68 1.81 7.75 0.20
N SER A 69 2.69 7.12 -0.60
CA SER A 69 4.00 7.65 -0.96
C SER A 69 4.00 8.99 -1.72
N LEU A 70 2.87 9.34 -2.33
CA LEU A 70 2.68 10.56 -3.12
C LEU A 70 2.03 11.72 -2.33
N ILE A 71 1.65 11.49 -1.08
CA ILE A 71 1.12 12.52 -0.19
C ILE A 71 2.28 13.05 0.66
N ASP A 72 2.41 14.37 0.78
CA ASP A 72 3.42 14.96 1.65
C ASP A 72 3.11 14.63 3.11
N ASP A 73 4.14 14.46 3.93
CA ASP A 73 3.99 14.15 5.35
C ASP A 73 3.12 15.19 6.08
N ASN A 74 3.18 16.47 5.67
CA ASN A 74 2.37 17.54 6.24
C ASN A 74 0.88 17.49 5.83
N GLU A 75 0.55 16.74 4.76
CA GLU A 75 -0.81 16.56 4.24
C GLU A 75 -1.48 15.28 4.76
N LEU A 76 -0.72 14.36 5.37
CA LEU A 76 -1.25 13.08 5.87
C LEU A 76 -2.36 13.26 6.92
N LYS A 77 -2.28 14.30 7.75
CA LYS A 77 -3.34 14.67 8.70
C LYS A 77 -4.64 15.04 7.99
N GLU A 78 -4.57 15.82 6.90
CA GLU A 78 -5.75 16.20 6.12
C GLU A 78 -6.36 14.97 5.44
N PHE A 79 -5.52 14.13 4.81
CA PHE A 79 -5.96 12.87 4.23
C PHE A 79 -6.68 11.98 5.26
N SER A 80 -6.10 11.81 6.45
CA SER A 80 -6.70 11.07 7.57
C SER A 80 -8.08 11.62 7.95
N ASN A 81 -8.21 12.94 8.07
CA ASN A 81 -9.48 13.59 8.39
C ASN A 81 -10.54 13.34 7.31
N ILE A 82 -10.17 13.43 6.02
CA ILE A 82 -11.10 13.22 4.90
C ILE A 82 -11.71 11.82 4.97
N ILE A 83 -10.88 10.78 5.08
CA ILE A 83 -11.37 9.39 5.09
C ILE A 83 -12.10 9.04 6.40
N SER A 84 -11.80 9.75 7.49
CA SER A 84 -12.54 9.68 8.75
C SER A 84 -13.95 10.28 8.60
N ILE A 85 -14.09 11.47 8.03
CA ILE A 85 -15.38 12.13 7.80
C ILE A 85 -16.27 11.27 6.89
N ALA A 86 -15.67 10.67 5.85
CA ALA A 86 -16.38 9.76 4.95
C ALA A 86 -16.80 8.44 5.61
N GLY A 87 -16.20 8.08 6.76
CA GLY A 87 -16.50 6.86 7.49
C GLY A 87 -16.03 5.58 6.79
N ILE A 88 -14.99 5.65 5.95
CA ILE A 88 -14.44 4.49 5.21
C ILE A 88 -13.03 4.08 5.63
N TYR A 89 -12.46 4.78 6.62
CA TYR A 89 -11.05 4.68 6.99
C TYR A 89 -10.60 3.26 7.33
N GLU A 90 -11.38 2.49 8.08
CA GLU A 90 -11.00 1.13 8.50
C GLU A 90 -10.82 0.20 7.30
N SER A 91 -11.82 0.14 6.41
CA SER A 91 -11.78 -0.68 5.21
C SER A 91 -10.68 -0.23 4.25
N LEU A 92 -10.52 1.08 4.05
CA LEU A 92 -9.52 1.62 3.14
C LEU A 92 -8.08 1.35 3.64
N LEU A 93 -7.80 1.59 4.92
CA LEU A 93 -6.48 1.32 5.49
C LEU A 93 -6.16 -0.18 5.50
N ALA A 94 -7.15 -1.05 5.76
CA ALA A 94 -6.96 -2.49 5.65
C ALA A 94 -6.55 -2.88 4.22
N THR A 95 -7.22 -2.32 3.21
CA THR A 95 -6.88 -2.50 1.79
C THR A 95 -5.47 -1.99 1.45
N PHE A 96 -5.06 -0.84 1.98
CA PHE A 96 -3.69 -0.34 1.82
C PHE A 96 -2.66 -1.28 2.46
N ASN A 97 -2.92 -1.75 3.69
CA ASN A 97 -2.04 -2.71 4.35
C ASN A 97 -1.95 -4.04 3.58
N TYR A 98 -3.04 -4.52 2.98
CA TYR A 98 -3.00 -5.73 2.14
C TYR A 98 -2.14 -5.53 0.90
N LEU A 99 -2.27 -4.40 0.21
CA LEU A 99 -1.44 -4.09 -0.95
C LEU A 99 0.04 -3.91 -0.58
N GLY A 100 0.31 -3.18 0.50
CA GLY A 100 1.66 -3.04 1.06
C GLY A 100 2.25 -4.39 1.46
N GLY A 101 1.43 -5.31 1.97
CA GLY A 101 1.83 -6.69 2.24
C GLY A 101 2.17 -7.47 0.98
N ALA A 102 1.35 -7.37 -0.06
CA ALA A 102 1.59 -8.06 -1.33
C ALA A 102 2.94 -7.66 -1.96
N ILE A 103 3.27 -6.36 -1.97
CA ILE A 103 4.55 -5.90 -2.50
C ILE A 103 5.72 -6.27 -1.57
N ASP A 104 5.58 -6.08 -0.25
CA ASP A 104 6.63 -6.42 0.72
C ASP A 104 7.04 -7.89 0.63
N ASN A 105 6.05 -8.78 0.63
CA ASN A 105 6.26 -10.22 0.62
C ASN A 105 6.85 -10.68 -0.72
N SER A 106 6.42 -10.08 -1.83
CA SER A 106 7.00 -10.34 -3.16
C SER A 106 8.46 -9.92 -3.22
N ILE A 107 8.82 -8.76 -2.65
CA ILE A 107 10.21 -8.29 -2.56
C ILE A 107 11.03 -9.23 -1.68
N ASP A 108 10.55 -9.58 -0.48
CA ASP A 108 11.24 -10.48 0.45
C ASP A 108 11.51 -11.85 -0.17
N PHE A 109 10.61 -12.31 -1.05
CA PHE A 109 10.80 -13.56 -1.77
C PHE A 109 11.80 -13.45 -2.92
N LEU A 110 11.71 -12.39 -3.73
CA LEU A 110 12.44 -12.24 -4.99
C LEU A 110 13.84 -11.65 -4.82
N HIS A 111 14.01 -10.63 -3.97
CA HIS A 111 15.26 -9.87 -3.85
C HIS A 111 16.47 -10.73 -3.45
N PRO A 112 16.36 -11.67 -2.48
CA PRO A 112 17.46 -12.58 -2.15
C PRO A 112 17.79 -13.60 -3.25
N LYS A 113 16.86 -13.84 -4.19
CA LYS A 113 16.97 -14.86 -5.25
C LYS A 113 17.21 -14.28 -6.65
N LYS A 114 17.37 -12.95 -6.77
CA LYS A 114 17.44 -12.26 -8.06
C LYS A 114 18.54 -12.80 -8.99
N ASP A 115 19.67 -13.25 -8.41
CA ASP A 115 20.82 -13.77 -9.16
C ASP A 115 20.61 -15.19 -9.67
N ALA A 116 19.55 -15.87 -9.23
CA ALA A 116 19.14 -17.20 -9.68
C ALA A 116 17.99 -17.17 -10.70
N LEU A 117 17.47 -15.98 -11.05
CA LEU A 117 16.38 -15.82 -12.01
C LEU A 117 16.76 -16.25 -13.44
N ASP A 118 18.05 -16.29 -13.76
CA ASP A 118 18.57 -16.77 -15.04
C ASP A 118 18.38 -18.28 -15.25
N LYS A 119 18.20 -19.03 -14.16
CA LYS A 119 17.95 -20.49 -14.18
C LYS A 119 16.51 -20.84 -14.54
N LEU A 120 15.59 -19.88 -14.47
CA LEU A 120 14.20 -20.10 -14.85
C LEU A 120 14.07 -20.22 -16.36
N ASP A 121 13.13 -21.06 -16.80
CA ASP A 121 12.73 -21.01 -18.20
C ASP A 121 12.09 -19.65 -18.53
N ILE A 122 12.14 -19.30 -19.82
CA ILE A 122 11.69 -17.99 -20.28
C ILE A 122 10.19 -17.73 -20.02
N SER A 123 9.37 -18.78 -19.93
CA SER A 123 7.93 -18.67 -19.68
C SER A 123 7.68 -18.34 -18.21
N ASP A 124 8.33 -19.04 -17.29
CA ASP A 124 8.26 -18.80 -15.85
C ASP A 124 8.80 -17.41 -15.50
N LEU A 125 9.93 -17.00 -16.10
CA LEU A 125 10.49 -15.65 -15.91
C LEU A 125 9.52 -14.56 -16.38
N LYS A 126 8.86 -14.74 -17.53
CA LYS A 126 7.83 -13.82 -18.04
C LYS A 126 6.63 -13.75 -17.10
N LYS A 127 6.17 -14.88 -16.58
CA LYS A 127 5.02 -14.95 -15.66
C LYS A 127 5.33 -14.22 -14.36
N LEU A 128 6.49 -14.49 -13.74
CA LEU A 128 6.92 -13.83 -12.52
C LEU A 128 7.05 -12.31 -12.70
N LYS A 129 7.73 -11.88 -13.76
CA LYS A 129 7.88 -10.46 -14.06
C LYS A 129 6.53 -9.78 -14.23
N LYS A 130 5.62 -10.38 -15.01
CA LYS A 130 4.28 -9.84 -15.23
C LYS A 130 3.52 -9.68 -13.91
N SER A 131 3.51 -10.72 -13.06
CA SER A 131 2.86 -10.64 -11.75
C SER A 131 3.43 -9.52 -10.89
N PHE A 132 4.76 -9.41 -10.82
CA PHE A 132 5.43 -8.38 -10.02
C PHE A 132 5.18 -6.96 -10.56
N ASP A 133 5.30 -6.75 -11.87
CA ASP A 133 4.98 -5.47 -12.53
C ASP A 133 3.52 -5.07 -12.30
N THR A 134 2.57 -6.02 -12.32
CA THR A 134 1.16 -5.75 -12.03
C THR A 134 0.95 -5.33 -10.57
N ILE A 135 1.64 -5.94 -9.61
CA ILE A 135 1.60 -5.48 -8.20
C ILE A 135 2.15 -4.04 -8.10
N LEU A 136 3.28 -3.74 -8.72
CA LEU A 136 3.87 -2.39 -8.73
C LEU A 136 2.96 -1.34 -9.37
N SER A 137 2.34 -1.67 -10.50
CA SER A 137 1.39 -0.77 -11.16
C SER A 137 0.13 -0.54 -10.32
N THR A 138 -0.29 -1.56 -9.55
CA THR A 138 -1.39 -1.40 -8.58
C THR A 138 -1.00 -0.46 -7.45
N VAL A 139 0.22 -0.59 -6.87
CA VAL A 139 0.74 0.35 -5.87
C VAL A 139 0.70 1.78 -6.42
N LYS A 140 1.20 1.99 -7.63
CA LYS A 140 1.18 3.31 -8.28
C LYS A 140 -0.24 3.85 -8.43
N PHE A 141 -1.15 3.07 -9.01
CA PHE A 141 -2.55 3.46 -9.19
C PHE A 141 -3.22 3.86 -7.87
N VAL A 142 -3.04 3.07 -6.80
CA VAL A 142 -3.64 3.35 -5.50
C VAL A 142 -3.03 4.60 -4.86
N SER A 143 -1.71 4.79 -4.99
CA SER A 143 -1.02 5.99 -4.48
C SER A 143 -1.51 7.26 -5.19
N GLU A 144 -1.65 7.21 -6.52
CA GLU A 144 -2.20 8.32 -7.33
C GLU A 144 -3.66 8.61 -6.96
N THR A 145 -4.46 7.56 -6.76
CA THR A 145 -5.86 7.71 -6.33
C THR A 145 -5.96 8.33 -4.94
N ALA A 146 -5.09 7.93 -4.00
CA ALA A 146 -5.05 8.52 -2.65
C ALA A 146 -4.68 10.01 -2.70
N LYS A 147 -3.68 10.39 -3.51
CA LYS A 147 -3.35 11.80 -3.73
C LYS A 147 -4.50 12.55 -4.41
N GLN A 148 -5.21 11.93 -5.34
CA GLN A 148 -6.36 12.55 -6.00
C GLN A 148 -7.52 12.80 -5.02
N ILE A 149 -7.77 11.92 -4.05
CA ILE A 149 -8.77 12.14 -2.98
C ILE A 149 -8.48 13.46 -2.25
N LEU A 150 -7.22 13.68 -1.88
CA LEU A 150 -6.80 14.91 -1.21
C LEU A 150 -7.02 16.14 -2.09
N LEU A 151 -6.59 16.09 -3.35
CA LEU A 151 -6.73 17.20 -4.29
C LEU A 151 -8.20 17.52 -4.62
N ASP A 152 -9.03 16.50 -4.85
CA ASP A 152 -10.45 16.67 -5.12
C ASP A 152 -11.15 17.33 -3.92
N TYR A 153 -10.77 16.95 -2.70
CA TYR A 153 -11.32 17.53 -1.47
C TYR A 153 -10.88 18.98 -1.26
N GLN A 154 -9.58 19.27 -1.41
CA GLN A 154 -9.03 20.62 -1.26
C GLN A 154 -9.69 21.63 -2.20
N ASN A 155 -10.01 21.20 -3.43
CA ASN A 155 -10.66 22.01 -4.46
C ASN A 155 -12.21 22.01 -4.39
N ASP A 156 -12.81 21.37 -3.38
CA ASP A 156 -14.26 21.17 -3.26
C ASP A 156 -14.93 20.65 -4.54
N LYS A 157 -14.22 19.77 -5.26
CA LYS A 157 -14.72 19.21 -6.52
C LYS A 157 -16.00 18.45 -6.25
N ASN A 158 -17.05 18.72 -7.03
CA ASN A 158 -18.37 18.12 -6.83
C ASN A 158 -18.97 18.35 -5.43
N LEU A 159 -18.57 19.41 -4.74
CA LEU A 159 -19.06 19.78 -3.40
C LEU A 159 -18.71 18.77 -2.30
N ILE A 160 -17.66 17.97 -2.48
CA ILE A 160 -17.29 16.92 -1.50
C ILE A 160 -16.67 17.48 -0.21
N LYS A 161 -16.23 18.74 -0.18
CA LYS A 161 -15.75 19.40 1.04
C LYS A 161 -16.91 19.84 1.93
N THR A 162 -18.02 20.25 1.30
CA THR A 162 -19.18 20.86 1.98
C THR A 162 -20.33 19.87 2.21
N ASP A 163 -20.41 18.79 1.44
CA ASP A 163 -21.46 17.77 1.54
C ASP A 163 -20.86 16.38 1.84
N THR A 164 -21.05 15.92 3.08
CA THR A 164 -20.53 14.64 3.56
C THR A 164 -21.13 13.44 2.83
N SER A 165 -22.36 13.56 2.32
CA SER A 165 -23.01 12.48 1.55
C SER A 165 -22.34 12.30 0.19
N LYS A 166 -21.98 13.41 -0.47
CA LYS A 166 -21.21 13.40 -1.72
C LYS A 166 -19.80 12.92 -1.51
N LEU A 167 -19.14 13.34 -0.43
CA LEU A 167 -17.83 12.82 -0.06
C LEU A 167 -17.85 11.30 0.07
N ARG A 168 -18.79 10.78 0.87
CA ARG A 168 -18.92 9.34 1.10
C ARG A 168 -19.19 8.58 -0.18
N SER A 169 -20.08 9.08 -1.05
CA SER A 169 -20.37 8.47 -2.35
C SER A 169 -19.14 8.44 -3.27
N HIS A 170 -18.41 9.55 -3.34
CA HIS A 170 -17.18 9.67 -4.12
C HIS A 170 -16.11 8.68 -3.64
N LEU A 171 -15.85 8.65 -2.33
CA LEU A 171 -14.85 7.77 -1.73
C LEU A 171 -15.22 6.29 -1.81
N ASN A 172 -16.50 5.93 -1.69
CA ASN A 172 -16.95 4.55 -1.90
C ASN A 172 -16.71 4.09 -3.34
N THR A 173 -16.91 4.96 -4.33
CA THR A 173 -16.66 4.65 -5.73
C THR A 173 -15.18 4.35 -5.97
N LEU A 174 -14.29 5.20 -5.46
CA LEU A 174 -12.84 5.00 -5.54
C LEU A 174 -12.39 3.76 -4.76
N TYR A 175 -12.93 3.55 -3.56
CA TYR A 175 -12.63 2.37 -2.75
C TYR A 175 -12.95 1.07 -3.47
N ASN A 176 -14.10 0.98 -4.16
CA ASN A 176 -14.46 -0.22 -4.91
C ASN A 176 -13.44 -0.52 -6.03
N GLN A 177 -12.99 0.50 -6.76
CA GLN A 177 -11.96 0.36 -7.80
C GLN A 177 -10.60 -0.07 -7.21
N ILE A 178 -10.21 0.51 -6.08
CA ILE A 178 -8.99 0.13 -5.35
C ILE A 178 -9.09 -1.33 -4.91
N LYS A 179 -10.19 -1.72 -4.27
CA LYS A 179 -10.40 -3.06 -3.69
C LYS A 179 -10.23 -4.16 -4.74
N GLU A 180 -10.82 -4.01 -5.92
CA GLU A 180 -10.70 -4.99 -7.01
C GLU A 180 -9.25 -5.24 -7.42
N LYS A 181 -8.49 -4.16 -7.62
CA LYS A 181 -7.07 -4.24 -7.99
C LYS A 181 -6.20 -4.82 -6.88
N VAL A 182 -6.49 -4.49 -5.62
CA VAL A 182 -5.77 -5.06 -4.48
C VAL A 182 -6.04 -6.57 -4.35
N GLU A 183 -7.27 -7.03 -4.58
CA GLU A 183 -7.57 -8.47 -4.58
C GLU A 183 -6.91 -9.22 -5.74
N GLU A 184 -6.67 -8.56 -6.88
CA GLU A 184 -5.80 -9.11 -7.94
C GLU A 184 -4.35 -9.19 -7.48
N ALA A 185 -3.79 -8.10 -6.94
CA ALA A 185 -2.40 -8.05 -6.46
C ALA A 185 -2.11 -9.12 -5.39
N ARG A 186 -3.05 -9.38 -4.48
CA ARG A 186 -2.93 -10.46 -3.48
C ARG A 186 -2.95 -11.86 -4.08
N ARG A 187 -3.65 -12.07 -5.19
CA ARG A 187 -3.59 -13.36 -5.91
C ARG A 187 -2.24 -13.52 -6.60
N LEU A 188 -1.75 -12.46 -7.24
CA LEU A 188 -0.44 -12.44 -7.90
C LEU A 188 0.71 -12.63 -6.91
N GLU A 189 0.61 -12.08 -5.70
CA GLU A 189 1.53 -12.36 -4.60
C GLU A 189 1.63 -13.87 -4.34
N LYS A 190 0.49 -14.56 -4.18
CA LYS A 190 0.47 -16.01 -3.96
C LYS A 190 1.09 -16.78 -5.13
N ASP A 191 0.88 -16.33 -6.36
CA ASP A 191 1.51 -16.93 -7.55
C ASP A 191 3.03 -16.76 -7.54
N ILE A 192 3.54 -15.60 -7.08
CA ILE A 192 4.98 -15.36 -6.92
C ILE A 192 5.54 -16.27 -5.83
N LEU A 193 4.90 -16.31 -4.67
CA LEU A 193 5.37 -17.09 -3.51
C LEU A 193 5.30 -18.61 -3.73
N SER A 194 4.43 -19.07 -4.64
CA SER A 194 4.32 -20.48 -5.03
C SER A 194 5.15 -20.87 -6.25
N SER A 195 5.85 -19.92 -6.87
CA SER A 195 6.79 -20.24 -7.95
C SER A 195 7.86 -21.19 -7.44
N LYS A 196 8.27 -22.14 -8.30
CA LYS A 196 9.26 -23.18 -7.94
C LYS A 196 10.46 -22.50 -7.28
N SER A 197 10.96 -23.07 -6.19
CA SER A 197 12.19 -22.57 -5.56
C SER A 197 13.32 -22.60 -6.60
N PHE A 198 13.84 -21.43 -6.97
CA PHE A 198 15.01 -21.23 -7.82
C PHE A 198 16.15 -20.60 -7.02
#